data_AF-A0A7Y5D8X3-F1
#
_entry.id   AF-A0A7Y5D8X3-F1
#
_cell.length_a   1.000
_cell.length_b   1.000
_cell.length_c   1.000
_cell.angle_alpha   90.00
_cell.angle_beta   90.00
_cell.angle_gamma   90.00
#
_symmetry.space_group_name_H-M   'P 1'
#
loop_
_entity.id
_entity.type
_entity.pdbx_description
1 polymer ?
#
loop_
_entity_poly.entity_id
_entity_poly.type
_entity_poly.pdbx_seq_one_letter_code
_entity_poly.pdbx_strand_id
1 'polypeptide(L)'
;MEEHMHSEEQLFTVDLGGNGGMLEPYGCLELQAWLNKEIEYWRAFGMPGFHDFPGYLGGISEKIGGLREASHLSMRLAELGRESKLSRDIPGEQKDIRRIQSLIGQIYLLDADKADKKPLPHSSSAIAKAIDHIREQYGMDAARYFAALQVPSDRSPPHPKSIEEWYGVFAGLMFIDAKSAVADLSIGANQLAFDALRGDMSRLFEGNTQRLVQMEHDHRVWAGRGEVLVDKINTAFESSQAMREQQYGALILAHEEKMTHIREIFRNESALHAPAEYWSVKALMHRRATKFLGALSFVAIFASAWFVGTNVHDILSNTKSGELPETWRLGLLAVLGVFSVWAVRLVVRMFLSHLHLAGDAEERVVMLKTYLSLLQDGKTDSAEDRHLILQALFRPATDGIVKDEGVPTSVFELLTRNSK
;
A
#
# COMPACT_ATOMS: atom_id res chain seq x y z
N MET A 1 -81.57 -66.11 -17.15
CA MET A 1 -80.78 -65.09 -16.45
C MET A 1 -79.33 -65.40 -16.80
N GLU A 2 -78.95 -65.02 -18.02
CA GLU A 2 -77.61 -65.23 -18.59
C GLU A 2 -76.99 -63.84 -18.75
N GLU A 3 -75.95 -63.57 -17.97
CA GLU A 3 -75.09 -62.41 -18.12
C GLU A 3 -74.28 -62.56 -19.42
N HIS A 4 -74.59 -61.74 -20.41
CA HIS A 4 -73.80 -61.60 -21.62
C HIS A 4 -72.43 -61.01 -21.27
N MET A 5 -71.44 -61.89 -21.12
CA MET A 5 -70.02 -61.59 -21.17
C MET A 5 -69.70 -61.00 -22.56
N HIS A 6 -69.60 -59.68 -22.68
CA HIS A 6 -69.05 -59.03 -23.87
C HIS A 6 -67.58 -59.44 -23.97
N SER A 7 -67.23 -60.18 -25.02
CA SER A 7 -65.82 -60.41 -25.38
C SER A 7 -65.19 -59.07 -25.75
N GLU A 8 -64.24 -58.59 -24.96
CA GLU A 8 -63.37 -57.49 -25.38
C GLU A 8 -62.61 -57.95 -26.63
N GLU A 9 -62.84 -57.28 -27.75
CA GLU A 9 -62.21 -57.64 -29.02
C GLU A 9 -60.78 -57.09 -29.11
N GLN A 10 -59.85 -57.98 -29.47
CA GLN A 10 -58.44 -57.67 -29.68
C GLN A 10 -58.25 -56.59 -30.78
N LEU A 11 -57.49 -55.54 -30.48
CA LEU A 11 -57.21 -54.44 -31.42
C LEU A 11 -56.25 -54.85 -32.53
N PHE A 12 -55.12 -55.45 -32.14
CA PHE A 12 -54.10 -55.97 -33.04
C PHE A 12 -53.09 -56.84 -32.27
N THR A 13 -52.17 -57.46 -33.01
CA THR A 13 -51.07 -58.24 -32.45
C THR A 13 -49.75 -57.80 -33.07
N VAL A 14 -48.70 -57.62 -32.26
CA VAL A 14 -47.32 -57.38 -32.70
C VAL A 14 -46.37 -58.26 -31.87
N ASP A 15 -45.57 -59.10 -32.54
CA ASP A 15 -44.52 -59.87 -31.88
C ASP A 15 -43.23 -59.04 -31.83
N LEU A 16 -42.74 -58.72 -30.61
CA LEU A 16 -41.49 -58.00 -30.35
C LEU A 16 -40.31 -58.96 -30.10
N GLY A 17 -40.52 -60.27 -30.20
CA GLY A 17 -39.53 -61.32 -30.02
C GLY A 17 -38.82 -61.24 -28.66
N GLY A 18 -37.52 -61.50 -28.65
CA GLY A 18 -36.67 -61.42 -27.44
C GLY A 18 -36.53 -60.02 -26.84
N ASN A 19 -37.04 -58.98 -27.51
CA ASN A 19 -37.00 -57.62 -27.01
C ASN A 19 -38.18 -57.29 -26.09
N GLY A 20 -39.35 -57.91 -26.24
CA GLY A 20 -40.52 -57.55 -25.42
C GLY A 20 -41.65 -58.59 -25.37
N GLY A 21 -41.51 -59.72 -26.05
CA GLY A 21 -42.57 -60.73 -26.18
C GLY A 21 -43.70 -60.27 -27.10
N MET A 22 -44.89 -60.82 -26.90
CA MET A 22 -46.06 -60.56 -27.74
C MET A 22 -46.90 -59.42 -27.16
N LEU A 23 -47.23 -58.42 -27.98
CA LEU A 23 -48.10 -57.30 -27.63
C LEU A 23 -49.50 -57.53 -28.21
N GLU A 24 -50.50 -57.68 -27.33
CA GLU A 24 -51.89 -58.01 -27.67
C GLU A 24 -52.90 -57.14 -26.90
N PRO A 25 -53.05 -55.84 -27.24
CA PRO A 25 -53.99 -54.97 -26.54
C PRO A 25 -55.45 -55.33 -26.85
N TYR A 26 -56.29 -55.46 -25.82
CA TYR A 26 -57.73 -55.70 -25.90
C TYR A 26 -58.56 -54.42 -25.86
N GLY A 27 -57.92 -53.25 -25.71
CA GLY A 27 -58.58 -51.95 -25.75
C GLY A 27 -57.62 -50.76 -25.87
N CYS A 28 -58.14 -49.60 -26.32
CA CYS A 28 -57.32 -48.40 -26.52
C CYS A 28 -56.73 -47.88 -25.20
N LEU A 29 -57.43 -48.12 -24.09
CA LEU A 29 -56.96 -47.75 -22.75
C LEU A 29 -55.75 -48.60 -22.31
N GLU A 30 -55.78 -49.90 -22.58
CA GLU A 30 -54.66 -50.81 -22.29
C GLU A 30 -53.43 -50.47 -23.14
N LEU A 31 -53.64 -50.23 -24.44
CA LEU A 31 -52.58 -49.76 -25.34
C LEU A 31 -51.97 -48.44 -24.88
N GLN A 32 -52.80 -47.49 -24.42
CA GLN A 32 -52.33 -46.22 -23.90
C GLN A 32 -51.53 -46.38 -22.60
N ALA A 33 -51.98 -47.26 -21.69
CA ALA A 33 -51.24 -47.57 -20.46
C ALA A 33 -49.87 -48.20 -20.77
N TRP A 34 -49.82 -49.11 -21.75
CA TRP A 34 -48.57 -49.72 -22.21
C TRP A 34 -47.61 -48.69 -22.80
N LEU A 35 -48.09 -47.82 -23.70
CA LEU A 35 -47.29 -46.77 -24.33
C LEU A 35 -46.76 -45.76 -23.31
N ASN A 36 -47.60 -45.35 -22.35
CA ASN A 36 -47.19 -44.42 -21.30
C ASN A 36 -46.11 -45.02 -20.40
N LYS A 37 -46.22 -46.30 -20.04
CA LYS A 37 -45.20 -47.01 -19.25
C LYS A 37 -43.84 -47.00 -19.93
N GLU A 38 -43.78 -47.28 -21.23
CA GLU A 38 -42.54 -47.25 -22.00
C GLU A 38 -41.96 -45.83 -22.13
N ILE A 39 -42.83 -44.83 -22.36
CA ILE A 39 -42.43 -43.42 -22.42
C ILE A 39 -41.84 -42.98 -21.08
N GLU A 40 -42.45 -43.35 -19.95
CA GLU A 40 -41.98 -42.99 -18.61
C GLU A 40 -40.67 -43.68 -18.26
N TYR A 41 -40.53 -44.97 -18.59
CA TYR A 41 -39.31 -45.73 -18.37
C TYR A 41 -38.11 -45.06 -19.04
N TRP A 42 -38.19 -44.79 -20.35
CA TRP A 42 -37.09 -44.18 -21.09
C TRP A 42 -36.90 -42.70 -20.81
N ARG A 43 -37.94 -42.01 -20.31
CA ARG A 43 -37.81 -40.63 -19.83
C ARG A 43 -36.88 -40.53 -18.62
N ALA A 44 -36.83 -41.52 -17.73
CA ALA A 44 -35.94 -41.50 -16.56
C ALA A 44 -34.44 -41.45 -16.92
N PHE A 45 -34.09 -41.93 -18.12
CA PHE A 45 -32.72 -41.89 -18.64
C PHE A 45 -32.41 -40.61 -19.43
N GLY A 46 -33.43 -39.79 -19.72
CA GLY A 46 -33.27 -38.42 -20.20
C GLY A 46 -33.36 -37.42 -19.04
N MET A 47 -32.22 -36.81 -18.68
CA MET A 47 -32.03 -35.65 -17.76
C MET A 47 -31.83 -36.03 -16.27
N PRO A 48 -30.95 -35.37 -15.44
CA PRO A 48 -29.87 -34.39 -15.70
C PRO A 48 -28.45 -34.98 -15.53
N GLY A 49 -27.47 -34.54 -16.34
CA GLY A 49 -26.07 -35.02 -16.35
C GLY A 49 -25.49 -35.19 -17.77
N PHE A 50 -26.33 -35.61 -18.71
CA PHE A 50 -26.04 -35.65 -20.16
C PHE A 50 -26.42 -34.36 -20.91
N HIS A 51 -26.85 -33.32 -20.19
CA HIS A 51 -27.33 -32.04 -20.74
C HIS A 51 -26.31 -31.35 -21.65
N ASP A 52 -25.01 -31.54 -21.39
CA ASP A 52 -23.93 -30.94 -22.18
C ASP A 52 -23.66 -31.68 -23.51
N PHE A 53 -24.35 -32.80 -23.78
CA PHE A 53 -24.13 -33.65 -24.96
C PHE A 53 -25.41 -33.86 -25.79
N PRO A 54 -25.94 -32.80 -26.44
CA PRO A 54 -27.25 -32.78 -27.11
C PRO A 54 -27.40 -33.67 -28.36
N GLY A 55 -26.45 -34.58 -28.65
CA GLY A 55 -26.57 -35.54 -29.75
C GLY A 55 -26.58 -37.01 -29.33
N TYR A 56 -26.24 -37.32 -28.07
CA TYR A 56 -26.16 -38.70 -27.59
C TYR A 56 -27.56 -39.34 -27.43
N LEU A 57 -28.50 -38.57 -26.88
CA LEU A 57 -29.88 -39.00 -26.66
C LEU A 57 -30.80 -38.73 -27.87
N GLY A 58 -30.27 -38.29 -29.00
CA GLY A 58 -31.04 -37.99 -30.22
C GLY A 58 -31.89 -39.18 -30.65
N GLY A 59 -31.28 -40.36 -30.78
CA GLY A 59 -31.97 -41.60 -31.15
C GLY A 59 -33.01 -42.08 -30.13
N ILE A 60 -32.76 -41.88 -28.83
CA ILE A 60 -33.74 -42.20 -27.77
C ILE A 60 -34.91 -41.22 -27.82
N SER A 61 -34.64 -39.93 -27.96
CA SER A 61 -35.65 -38.88 -28.03
C SER A 61 -36.53 -39.00 -29.27
N GLU A 62 -35.96 -39.38 -30.42
CA GLU A 62 -36.67 -39.67 -31.67
C GLU A 62 -37.64 -40.85 -31.47
N LYS A 63 -37.15 -41.96 -30.88
CA LYS A 63 -37.98 -43.14 -30.61
C LYS A 63 -39.07 -42.87 -29.57
N ILE A 64 -38.78 -42.10 -28.52
CA ILE A 64 -39.80 -41.62 -27.56
C ILE A 64 -40.84 -40.75 -28.28
N GLY A 65 -40.41 -39.93 -29.25
CA GLY A 65 -41.30 -39.15 -30.11
C GLY A 65 -42.27 -40.03 -30.90
N GLY A 66 -41.78 -41.13 -31.48
CA GLY A 66 -42.61 -42.14 -32.14
C GLY A 66 -43.60 -42.84 -31.21
N LEU A 67 -43.20 -43.15 -29.97
CA LEU A 67 -44.13 -43.68 -28.95
C LEU A 67 -45.21 -42.68 -28.56
N ARG A 68 -44.87 -41.39 -28.47
CA ARG A 68 -45.85 -40.32 -28.23
C ARG A 68 -46.84 -40.18 -29.38
N GLU A 69 -46.35 -40.24 -30.64
CA GLU A 69 -47.21 -40.25 -31.83
C GLU A 69 -48.19 -41.44 -31.77
N ALA A 70 -47.70 -42.64 -31.45
CA ALA A 70 -48.55 -43.82 -31.26
C ALA A 70 -49.59 -43.61 -30.14
N SER A 71 -49.21 -42.97 -29.02
CA SER A 71 -50.12 -42.69 -27.92
C SER A 71 -51.18 -41.64 -28.26
N HIS A 72 -50.86 -40.65 -29.10
CA HIS A 72 -51.85 -39.69 -29.59
C HIS A 72 -52.85 -40.34 -30.55
N LEU A 73 -52.37 -41.24 -31.43
CA LEU A 73 -53.23 -42.01 -32.33
C LEU A 73 -54.15 -42.96 -31.55
N SER A 74 -53.66 -43.61 -30.49
CA SER A 74 -54.51 -44.47 -29.65
C SER A 74 -55.59 -43.67 -28.90
N MET A 75 -55.30 -42.44 -28.50
CA MET A 75 -56.28 -41.55 -27.87
C MET A 75 -57.38 -41.12 -28.85
N ARG A 76 -57.00 -40.78 -30.09
CA ARG A 76 -57.95 -40.47 -31.17
C ARG A 76 -58.85 -41.67 -31.49
N LEU A 77 -58.29 -42.88 -31.54
CA LEU A 77 -59.07 -44.11 -31.72
C LEU A 77 -60.10 -44.32 -30.59
N ALA A 78 -59.73 -44.03 -29.35
CA ALA A 78 -60.64 -44.12 -28.20
C ALA A 78 -61.79 -43.08 -28.26
N GLU A 79 -61.54 -41.90 -28.82
CA GLU A 79 -62.55 -40.85 -29.04
C GLU A 79 -63.53 -41.23 -30.16
N LEU A 80 -63.00 -41.70 -31.30
CA LEU A 80 -63.81 -42.17 -32.43
C LEU A 80 -64.70 -43.36 -32.05
N GLY A 81 -64.17 -44.31 -31.27
CA GLY A 81 -64.93 -45.46 -30.77
C GLY A 81 -66.02 -45.12 -29.74
N ARG A 82 -65.92 -43.97 -29.06
CA ARG A 82 -67.00 -43.46 -28.18
C ARG A 82 -68.15 -42.83 -28.95
N GLU A 83 -67.85 -42.19 -30.08
CA GLU A 83 -68.85 -41.56 -30.96
C GLU A 83 -69.50 -42.57 -31.93
N SER A 84 -68.75 -43.60 -32.32
CA SER A 84 -69.15 -44.64 -33.29
C SER A 84 -69.73 -45.89 -32.62
N LYS A 85 -71.00 -45.83 -32.20
CA LYS A 85 -71.80 -47.07 -31.98
C LYS A 85 -72.35 -47.66 -33.29
N LEU A 86 -71.91 -47.18 -34.46
CA LEU A 86 -72.45 -47.58 -35.76
C LEU A 86 -71.32 -47.85 -36.79
N SER A 87 -71.07 -49.13 -37.05
CA SER A 87 -70.29 -49.72 -38.16
C SER A 87 -68.76 -49.61 -38.13
N ARG A 88 -68.10 -50.78 -38.09
CA ARG A 88 -66.65 -51.05 -37.93
C ARG A 88 -65.82 -50.89 -39.22
N ASP A 89 -66.28 -50.08 -40.16
CA ASP A 89 -65.65 -49.96 -41.48
C ASP A 89 -65.27 -48.52 -41.82
N ILE A 90 -64.86 -47.76 -40.80
CA ILE A 90 -64.32 -46.41 -40.96
C ILE A 90 -62.86 -46.56 -41.42
N PRO A 91 -62.50 -46.16 -42.66
CA PRO A 91 -61.13 -46.32 -43.18
C PRO A 91 -60.06 -45.62 -42.33
N GLY A 92 -60.45 -44.66 -41.49
CA GLY A 92 -59.60 -43.95 -40.54
C GLY A 92 -59.10 -44.83 -39.37
N GLU A 93 -59.96 -45.68 -38.78
CA GLU A 93 -59.57 -46.51 -37.62
C GLU A 93 -58.51 -47.54 -37.99
N GLN A 94 -58.71 -48.26 -39.11
CA GLN A 94 -57.72 -49.22 -39.59
C GLN A 94 -56.41 -48.55 -40.03
N LYS A 95 -56.47 -47.30 -40.51
CA LYS A 95 -55.27 -46.54 -40.88
C LYS A 95 -54.44 -46.18 -39.65
N ASP A 96 -55.09 -45.73 -38.57
CA ASP A 96 -54.43 -45.37 -37.32
C ASP A 96 -53.87 -46.62 -36.61
N ILE A 97 -54.59 -47.75 -36.60
CA ILE A 97 -54.08 -49.04 -36.09
C ILE A 97 -52.82 -49.48 -36.84
N ARG A 98 -52.85 -49.49 -38.19
CA ARG A 98 -51.67 -49.84 -39.01
C ARG A 98 -50.49 -48.90 -38.75
N ARG A 99 -50.76 -47.61 -38.55
CA ARG A 99 -49.71 -46.61 -38.24
C ARG A 99 -49.09 -46.87 -36.87
N ILE A 100 -49.89 -47.17 -35.85
CA ILE A 100 -49.40 -47.54 -34.51
C ILE A 100 -48.53 -48.79 -34.58
N GLN A 101 -48.99 -49.84 -35.25
CA GLN A 101 -48.20 -51.07 -35.44
C GLN A 101 -46.87 -50.80 -36.14
N SER A 102 -46.88 -49.96 -37.18
CA SER A 102 -45.66 -49.56 -37.89
C SER A 102 -44.70 -48.77 -37.01
N LEU A 103 -45.20 -47.86 -36.16
CA LEU A 103 -44.36 -47.08 -35.24
C LEU A 103 -43.72 -47.98 -34.18
N ILE A 104 -44.51 -48.86 -33.55
CA ILE A 104 -44.03 -49.82 -32.54
C ILE A 104 -42.99 -50.77 -33.17
N GLY A 105 -43.27 -51.28 -34.38
CA GLY A 105 -42.33 -52.12 -35.12
C GLY A 105 -41.01 -51.42 -35.41
N GLN A 106 -41.02 -50.17 -35.90
CA GLN A 106 -39.80 -49.41 -36.18
C GLN A 106 -38.95 -49.11 -34.93
N ILE A 107 -39.58 -49.04 -33.76
CA ILE A 107 -38.90 -48.71 -32.51
C ILE A 107 -38.22 -49.95 -31.91
N TYR A 108 -38.94 -51.07 -31.87
CA TYR A 108 -38.57 -52.26 -31.09
C TYR A 108 -38.10 -53.46 -31.93
N LEU A 109 -38.40 -53.54 -33.23
CA LEU A 109 -37.95 -54.61 -34.11
C LEU A 109 -36.68 -54.22 -34.87
N LEU A 110 -35.88 -55.23 -35.19
CA LEU A 110 -34.66 -55.06 -35.98
C LEU A 110 -35.05 -54.93 -37.46
N ASP A 111 -34.71 -53.80 -38.08
CA ASP A 111 -34.90 -53.60 -39.52
C ASP A 111 -33.74 -54.29 -40.26
N ALA A 112 -34.04 -55.36 -41.00
CA ALA A 112 -33.02 -56.18 -41.68
C ALA A 112 -32.20 -55.39 -42.72
N ASP A 113 -32.76 -54.29 -43.25
CA ASP A 113 -32.10 -53.43 -44.25
C ASP A 113 -31.24 -52.32 -43.60
N LYS A 114 -31.28 -52.15 -42.27
CA LYS A 114 -30.55 -51.10 -41.54
C LYS A 114 -29.85 -51.67 -40.31
N ALA A 115 -28.87 -52.55 -40.54
CA ALA A 115 -28.06 -53.20 -39.51
C ALA A 115 -27.41 -52.21 -38.50
N ASP A 116 -27.20 -50.96 -38.89
CA ASP A 116 -26.59 -49.92 -38.03
C ASP A 116 -27.55 -49.34 -36.97
N LYS A 117 -28.88 -49.52 -37.12
CA LYS A 117 -29.88 -48.98 -36.19
C LYS A 117 -30.38 -50.06 -35.22
N LYS A 118 -29.73 -50.16 -34.05
CA LYS A 118 -30.19 -51.04 -32.96
C LYS A 118 -31.64 -50.69 -32.53
N PRO A 119 -32.51 -51.67 -32.21
CA PRO A 119 -33.83 -51.41 -31.65
C PRO A 119 -33.71 -50.80 -30.25
N LEU A 120 -34.72 -50.03 -29.83
CA LEU A 120 -34.81 -49.60 -28.43
C LEU A 120 -35.16 -50.84 -27.60
N PRO A 121 -34.49 -51.10 -26.47
CA PRO A 121 -34.90 -52.19 -25.60
C PRO A 121 -36.29 -51.92 -25.02
N HIS A 122 -37.17 -52.93 -24.94
CA HIS A 122 -38.41 -52.77 -24.18
C HIS A 122 -38.11 -52.79 -22.67
N SER A 123 -38.91 -52.14 -21.83
CA SER A 123 -38.69 -52.13 -20.37
C SER A 123 -38.68 -53.53 -19.72
N SER A 124 -39.28 -54.53 -20.37
CA SER A 124 -39.26 -55.93 -19.91
C SER A 124 -38.09 -56.76 -20.46
N SER A 125 -37.29 -56.21 -21.38
CA SER A 125 -36.16 -56.90 -22.02
C SER A 125 -35.07 -57.28 -21.02
N ALA A 126 -34.25 -58.27 -21.37
CA ALA A 126 -33.06 -58.62 -20.56
C ALA A 126 -32.10 -57.43 -20.40
N ILE A 127 -32.02 -56.56 -21.41
CA ILE A 127 -31.19 -55.34 -21.39
C ILE A 127 -31.77 -54.34 -20.38
N ALA A 128 -33.08 -54.10 -20.41
CA ALA A 128 -33.75 -53.20 -19.47
C ALA A 128 -33.62 -53.69 -18.02
N LYS A 129 -33.77 -54.99 -17.78
CA LYS A 129 -33.53 -55.57 -16.45
C LYS A 129 -32.09 -55.39 -15.97
N ALA A 130 -31.11 -55.49 -16.88
CA ALA A 130 -29.71 -55.21 -16.55
C ALA A 130 -29.47 -53.72 -16.24
N ILE A 131 -30.11 -52.81 -17.00
CA ILE A 131 -30.10 -51.36 -16.71
C ILE A 131 -30.66 -51.10 -15.31
N ASP A 132 -31.81 -51.69 -14.97
CA ASP A 132 -32.45 -51.52 -13.67
C ASP A 132 -31.59 -52.07 -12.52
N HIS A 133 -30.97 -53.24 -12.70
CA HIS A 133 -30.06 -53.82 -11.71
C HIS A 133 -28.86 -52.91 -11.41
N ILE A 134 -28.24 -52.35 -12.46
CA ILE A 134 -27.12 -51.43 -12.32
C ILE A 134 -27.56 -50.13 -11.67
N ARG A 135 -28.77 -49.64 -11.98
CA ARG A 135 -29.36 -48.46 -11.33
C ARG A 135 -29.51 -48.66 -9.83
N GLU A 136 -30.03 -49.81 -9.41
CA GLU A 136 -30.24 -50.13 -8.00
C GLU A 136 -28.93 -50.27 -7.23
N GLN A 137 -27.91 -50.86 -7.86
CA GLN A 137 -26.65 -51.17 -7.19
C GLN A 137 -25.65 -50.00 -7.18
N TYR A 138 -25.57 -49.23 -8.28
CA TYR A 138 -24.52 -48.24 -8.52
C TYR A 138 -25.05 -46.83 -8.83
N GLY A 139 -26.37 -46.65 -8.80
CA GLY A 139 -27.01 -45.35 -9.00
C GLY A 139 -27.37 -45.05 -10.46
N MET A 140 -28.09 -43.94 -10.65
CA MET A 140 -28.65 -43.55 -11.95
C MET A 140 -27.57 -43.23 -12.99
N ASP A 141 -26.44 -42.63 -12.59
CA ASP A 141 -25.38 -42.25 -13.53
C ASP A 141 -24.66 -43.48 -14.10
N ALA A 142 -24.40 -44.51 -13.28
CA ALA A 142 -23.92 -45.80 -13.77
C ALA A 142 -24.91 -46.43 -14.76
N ALA A 143 -26.21 -46.43 -14.44
CA ALA A 143 -27.23 -47.00 -15.32
C ALA A 143 -27.33 -46.28 -16.67
N ARG A 144 -27.14 -44.95 -16.68
CA ARG A 144 -27.12 -44.14 -17.92
C ARG A 144 -25.92 -44.48 -18.79
N TYR A 145 -24.72 -44.57 -18.22
CA TYR A 145 -23.53 -44.96 -18.98
C TYR A 145 -23.56 -46.41 -19.45
N PHE A 146 -24.21 -47.31 -18.69
CA PHE A 146 -24.48 -48.68 -19.13
C PHE A 146 -25.47 -48.71 -20.31
N ALA A 147 -26.64 -48.07 -20.15
CA ALA A 147 -27.64 -47.93 -21.20
C ALA A 147 -27.01 -47.29 -22.45
N ALA A 148 -26.03 -46.40 -22.25
CA ALA A 148 -25.41 -45.69 -23.33
C ALA A 148 -24.60 -46.57 -24.32
N LEU A 149 -24.16 -47.75 -23.87
CA LEU A 149 -23.47 -48.73 -24.72
C LEU A 149 -24.44 -49.71 -25.38
N GLN A 150 -25.65 -49.86 -24.82
CA GLN A 150 -26.64 -50.84 -25.26
C GLN A 150 -27.70 -50.28 -26.21
N VAL A 151 -27.99 -48.98 -26.13
CA VAL A 151 -29.06 -48.30 -26.86
C VAL A 151 -28.49 -47.60 -28.10
N PRO A 152 -29.22 -47.53 -29.23
CA PRO A 152 -28.79 -46.81 -30.43
C PRO A 152 -28.48 -45.33 -30.15
N SER A 153 -27.27 -44.92 -30.51
CA SER A 153 -26.85 -43.51 -30.53
C SER A 153 -25.97 -43.25 -31.75
N ASP A 154 -26.15 -42.08 -32.36
CA ASP A 154 -25.33 -41.61 -33.48
C ASP A 154 -23.98 -41.02 -33.01
N ARG A 155 -23.73 -40.99 -31.69
CA ARG A 155 -22.52 -40.41 -31.08
C ARG A 155 -21.99 -41.27 -29.93
N SER A 156 -20.69 -41.17 -29.69
CA SER A 156 -20.06 -41.79 -28.53
C SER A 156 -20.59 -41.18 -27.22
N PRO A 157 -20.68 -41.98 -26.13
CA PRO A 157 -21.00 -41.44 -24.81
C PRO A 157 -19.94 -40.42 -24.35
N PRO A 158 -20.32 -39.46 -23.50
CA PRO A 158 -19.39 -38.49 -22.93
C PRO A 158 -18.30 -39.16 -22.10
N HIS A 159 -17.23 -38.42 -21.80
CA HIS A 159 -16.17 -38.95 -20.94
C HIS A 159 -16.65 -39.03 -19.48
N PRO A 160 -16.52 -40.20 -18.82
CA PRO A 160 -16.92 -40.37 -17.43
C PRO A 160 -16.06 -39.52 -16.48
N LYS A 161 -16.70 -38.80 -15.55
CA LYS A 161 -16.06 -37.90 -14.57
C LYS A 161 -16.07 -38.43 -13.15
N SER A 162 -17.01 -39.31 -12.83
CA SER A 162 -17.13 -39.94 -11.52
C SER A 162 -16.91 -41.44 -11.59
N ILE A 163 -16.73 -42.06 -10.43
CA ILE A 163 -16.51 -43.50 -10.35
C ILE A 163 -17.75 -44.30 -10.75
N GLU A 164 -18.94 -43.78 -10.42
CA GLU A 164 -20.24 -44.34 -10.79
C GLU A 164 -20.44 -44.34 -12.31
N GLU A 165 -20.06 -43.26 -12.98
CA GLU A 165 -20.13 -43.16 -14.44
C GLU A 165 -19.22 -44.20 -15.12
N TRP A 166 -17.99 -44.37 -14.62
CA TRP A 166 -17.07 -45.40 -15.10
C TRP A 166 -17.60 -46.82 -14.87
N TYR A 167 -18.28 -47.08 -13.74
CA TYR A 167 -18.93 -48.37 -13.51
C TYR A 167 -19.94 -48.72 -14.59
N GLY A 168 -20.75 -47.75 -15.01
CA GLY A 168 -21.70 -47.92 -16.11
C GLY A 168 -21.02 -48.34 -17.41
N VAL A 169 -19.91 -47.70 -17.77
CA VAL A 169 -19.12 -48.02 -18.96
C VAL A 169 -18.58 -49.44 -18.91
N PHE A 170 -17.96 -49.83 -17.80
CA PHE A 170 -17.37 -51.17 -17.67
C PHE A 170 -18.42 -52.28 -17.66
N ALA A 171 -19.53 -52.08 -16.93
CA ALA A 171 -20.63 -53.03 -16.95
C ALA A 171 -21.20 -53.20 -18.38
N GLY A 172 -21.26 -52.12 -19.16
CA GLY A 172 -21.76 -52.14 -20.53
C GLY A 172 -20.85 -52.93 -21.47
N LEU A 173 -19.54 -52.73 -21.35
CA LEU A 173 -18.53 -53.47 -22.12
C LEU A 173 -18.55 -54.96 -21.78
N MET A 174 -18.62 -55.33 -20.50
CA MET A 174 -18.73 -56.74 -20.08
C MET A 174 -20.01 -57.40 -20.62
N PHE A 175 -21.13 -56.67 -20.63
CA PHE A 175 -22.40 -57.18 -21.14
C PHE A 175 -22.38 -57.39 -22.67
N ILE A 176 -21.61 -56.59 -23.41
CA ILE A 176 -21.39 -56.80 -24.85
C ILE A 176 -20.50 -58.03 -25.08
N ASP A 177 -19.41 -58.17 -24.32
CA ASP A 177 -18.46 -59.27 -24.44
C ASP A 177 -19.10 -60.62 -24.10
N ALA A 178 -19.95 -60.67 -23.08
CA ALA A 178 -20.70 -61.86 -22.66
C ALA A 178 -21.70 -62.39 -23.71
N LYS A 179 -22.05 -61.59 -24.73
CA LYS A 179 -22.87 -62.04 -25.87
C LYS A 179 -22.08 -62.75 -26.97
N SER A 180 -20.75 -62.76 -26.88
CA SER A 180 -19.88 -63.45 -27.85
C SER A 180 -19.66 -64.92 -27.46
N ALA A 181 -19.52 -65.82 -28.44
CA ALA A 181 -19.52 -67.28 -28.26
C ALA A 181 -18.29 -67.86 -27.51
N VAL A 182 -17.44 -67.04 -26.89
CA VAL A 182 -16.23 -67.43 -26.13
C VAL A 182 -16.43 -67.13 -24.63
N ALA A 183 -17.62 -67.44 -24.11
CA ALA A 183 -18.14 -66.85 -22.88
C ALA A 183 -17.61 -67.47 -21.57
N ASP A 184 -17.51 -68.79 -21.43
CA ASP A 184 -17.43 -69.35 -20.07
C ASP A 184 -16.07 -69.22 -19.35
N LEU A 185 -14.94 -69.13 -20.07
CA LEU A 185 -13.61 -68.99 -19.46
C LEU A 185 -13.09 -67.54 -19.43
N SER A 186 -13.56 -66.69 -20.35
CA SER A 186 -13.15 -65.28 -20.45
C SER A 186 -13.91 -64.39 -19.46
N ILE A 187 -15.18 -64.70 -19.17
CA ILE A 187 -16.03 -63.90 -18.26
C ILE A 187 -15.44 -63.84 -16.85
N GLY A 188 -14.98 -64.96 -16.29
CA GLY A 188 -14.43 -64.98 -14.93
C GLY A 188 -13.09 -64.22 -14.80
N ALA A 189 -12.20 -64.36 -15.79
CA ALA A 189 -10.92 -63.64 -15.81
C ALA A 189 -11.11 -62.14 -16.03
N ASN A 190 -12.03 -61.75 -16.91
CA ASN A 190 -12.38 -60.36 -17.16
C ASN A 190 -13.02 -59.73 -15.92
N GLN A 191 -13.95 -60.42 -15.24
CA GLN A 191 -14.55 -59.93 -13.99
C GLN A 191 -13.51 -59.62 -12.92
N LEU A 192 -12.55 -60.53 -12.69
CA LEU A 192 -11.48 -60.32 -11.71
C LEU A 192 -10.58 -59.12 -12.08
N ALA A 193 -10.22 -58.97 -13.36
CA ALA A 193 -9.40 -57.84 -13.82
C ALA A 193 -10.14 -56.50 -13.68
N PHE A 194 -11.45 -56.47 -13.95
CA PHE A 194 -12.27 -55.28 -13.78
C PHE A 194 -12.52 -54.93 -12.33
N ASP A 195 -12.68 -55.92 -11.44
CA ASP A 195 -12.79 -55.67 -10.00
C ASP A 195 -11.49 -55.11 -9.41
N ALA A 196 -10.34 -55.58 -9.90
CA ALA A 196 -9.04 -55.00 -9.55
C ALA A 196 -8.90 -53.54 -10.03
N LEU A 197 -9.23 -53.28 -11.29
CA LEU A 197 -9.22 -51.92 -11.87
C LEU A 197 -10.16 -50.97 -11.11
N ARG A 198 -11.33 -51.48 -10.72
CA ARG A 198 -12.30 -50.78 -9.87
C ARG A 198 -11.68 -50.40 -8.53
N GLY A 199 -11.05 -51.35 -7.84
CA GLY A 199 -10.39 -51.09 -6.57
C GLY A 199 -9.27 -50.04 -6.67
N ASP A 200 -8.50 -50.07 -7.75
CA ASP A 200 -7.44 -49.08 -8.02
C ASP A 200 -8.02 -47.69 -8.28
N MET A 201 -9.07 -47.62 -9.09
CA MET A 201 -9.74 -46.38 -9.41
C MET A 201 -10.36 -45.73 -8.16
N SER A 202 -11.07 -46.51 -7.33
CA SER A 202 -11.61 -46.02 -6.04
C SER A 202 -10.51 -45.39 -5.18
N ARG A 203 -9.38 -46.08 -5.01
CA ARG A 203 -8.26 -45.59 -4.20
C ARG A 203 -7.67 -44.30 -4.76
N LEU A 204 -7.52 -44.19 -6.08
CA LEU A 204 -7.00 -42.99 -6.73
C LEU A 204 -7.95 -41.80 -6.59
N PHE A 205 -9.25 -42.01 -6.77
CA PHE A 205 -10.25 -40.96 -6.62
C PHE A 205 -10.35 -40.48 -5.16
N GLU A 206 -10.38 -41.39 -4.20
CA GLU A 206 -10.36 -41.03 -2.77
C GLU A 206 -9.10 -40.23 -2.39
N GLY A 207 -7.93 -40.71 -2.81
CA GLY A 207 -6.65 -40.03 -2.54
C GLY A 207 -6.58 -38.63 -3.15
N ASN A 208 -7.06 -38.46 -4.38
CA ASN A 208 -7.09 -37.15 -5.04
C ASN A 208 -8.12 -36.21 -4.42
N THR A 209 -9.28 -36.72 -4.00
CA THR A 209 -10.30 -35.93 -3.32
C THR A 209 -9.77 -35.41 -1.97
N GLN A 210 -9.09 -36.26 -1.20
CA GLN A 210 -8.46 -35.84 0.05
C GLN A 210 -7.38 -34.78 -0.17
N ARG A 211 -6.54 -34.94 -1.21
CA ARG A 211 -5.53 -33.92 -1.57
C ARG A 211 -6.15 -32.58 -1.94
N LEU A 212 -7.25 -32.58 -2.70
CA LEU A 212 -7.97 -31.35 -3.05
C LEU A 212 -8.51 -30.65 -1.80
N VAL A 213 -9.14 -31.39 -0.88
CA VAL A 213 -9.65 -30.84 0.39
C VAL A 213 -8.52 -30.28 1.26
N GLN A 214 -7.39 -30.99 1.35
CA GLN A 214 -6.22 -30.54 2.10
C GLN A 214 -5.63 -29.27 1.48
N MET A 215 -5.50 -29.22 0.15
CA MET A 215 -5.02 -28.04 -0.57
C MET A 215 -5.93 -26.83 -0.32
N GLU A 216 -7.25 -26.99 -0.37
CA GLU A 216 -8.19 -25.90 -0.03
C GLU A 216 -8.07 -25.44 1.43
N HIS A 217 -7.86 -26.37 2.35
CA HIS A 217 -7.64 -26.04 3.76
C HIS A 217 -6.35 -25.23 3.93
N ASP A 218 -5.25 -25.68 3.34
CA ASP A 218 -3.95 -25.01 3.40
C ASP A 218 -4.02 -23.62 2.77
N HIS A 219 -4.69 -23.46 1.63
CA HIS A 219 -4.91 -22.15 1.02
C HIS A 219 -5.65 -21.19 1.96
N ARG A 220 -6.69 -21.65 2.66
CA ARG A 220 -7.42 -20.83 3.65
C ARG A 220 -6.52 -20.42 4.82
N VAL A 221 -5.69 -21.34 5.34
CA VAL A 221 -4.75 -21.05 6.43
C VAL A 221 -3.70 -20.04 5.99
N TRP A 222 -3.14 -20.18 4.79
CA TRP A 222 -2.17 -19.23 4.25
C TRP A 222 -2.77 -17.85 4.02
N ALA A 223 -3.99 -17.77 3.49
CA ALA A 223 -4.70 -16.50 3.33
C ALA A 223 -4.90 -15.79 4.68
N GLY A 224 -5.38 -16.50 5.71
CA GLY A 224 -5.55 -15.93 7.04
C GLY A 224 -4.24 -15.48 7.69
N ARG A 225 -3.14 -16.22 7.50
CA ARG A 225 -1.80 -15.77 7.95
C ARG A 225 -1.34 -14.51 7.22
N GLY A 226 -1.63 -14.40 5.93
CA GLY A 226 -1.34 -13.21 5.12
C GLY A 226 -2.07 -11.98 5.64
N GLU A 227 -3.37 -12.09 5.91
CA GLU A 227 -4.19 -11.00 6.47
C GLU A 227 -3.64 -10.52 7.82
N VAL A 228 -3.34 -11.45 8.74
CA VAL A 228 -2.75 -11.11 10.05
C VAL A 228 -1.39 -10.45 9.91
N LEU A 229 -0.56 -10.87 8.95
CA LEU A 229 0.75 -10.26 8.72
C LEU A 229 0.61 -8.83 8.16
N VAL A 230 -0.30 -8.63 7.21
CA VAL A 230 -0.60 -7.30 6.65
C VAL A 230 -1.09 -6.36 7.75
N ASP A 231 -2.01 -6.83 8.61
CA ASP A 231 -2.54 -6.03 9.72
C ASP A 231 -1.44 -5.62 10.70
N LYS A 232 -0.55 -6.55 11.07
CA LYS A 232 0.63 -6.26 11.91
C LYS A 232 1.58 -5.25 11.27
N ILE A 233 1.83 -5.36 9.97
CA ILE A 233 2.69 -4.41 9.25
C ILE A 233 2.06 -3.03 9.24
N ASN A 234 0.75 -2.93 8.97
CA ASN A 234 0.03 -1.66 8.95
C ASN A 234 0.04 -0.98 10.33
N THR A 235 -0.28 -1.70 11.40
CA THR A 235 -0.23 -1.15 12.77
C THR A 235 1.19 -0.76 13.18
N ALA A 236 2.21 -1.55 12.84
CA ALA A 236 3.60 -1.19 13.09
C ALA A 236 4.03 0.06 12.27
N PHE A 237 3.56 0.18 11.04
CA PHE A 237 3.84 1.33 10.19
C PHE A 237 3.16 2.60 10.71
N GLU A 238 1.88 2.54 11.05
CA GLU A 238 1.10 3.66 11.60
C GLU A 238 1.70 4.17 12.91
N SER A 239 2.02 3.27 13.84
CA SER A 239 2.69 3.64 15.10
C SER A 239 4.05 4.29 14.86
N SER A 240 4.80 3.79 13.88
CA SER A 240 6.09 4.37 13.48
C SER A 240 5.94 5.76 12.82
N GLN A 241 4.89 5.97 12.01
CA GLN A 241 4.59 7.29 11.43
C GLN A 241 4.16 8.29 12.49
N ALA A 242 3.26 7.91 13.40
CA ALA A 242 2.82 8.77 14.50
C ALA A 242 4.00 9.20 15.39
N MET A 243 4.91 8.28 15.70
CA MET A 243 6.12 8.59 16.45
C MET A 243 7.04 9.56 15.69
N ARG A 244 7.25 9.35 14.38
CA ARG A 244 8.03 10.26 13.53
C ARG A 244 7.41 11.65 13.48
N GLU A 245 6.10 11.75 13.28
CA GLU A 245 5.40 13.02 13.19
C GLU A 245 5.49 13.79 14.50
N GLN A 246 5.33 13.12 15.64
CA GLN A 246 5.53 13.71 16.96
C GLN A 246 6.98 14.19 17.17
N GLN A 247 7.97 13.36 16.83
CA GLN A 247 9.39 13.71 16.97
C GLN A 247 9.79 14.87 16.05
N TYR A 248 9.31 14.85 14.80
CA TYR A 248 9.62 15.88 13.81
C TYR A 248 8.94 17.20 14.17
N GLY A 249 7.68 17.16 14.62
CA GLY A 249 6.98 18.34 15.15
C GLY A 249 7.70 18.95 16.35
N ALA A 250 8.11 18.12 17.32
CA ALA A 250 8.89 18.59 18.46
C ALA A 250 10.25 19.18 18.05
N LEU A 251 10.92 18.59 17.06
CA LEU A 251 12.19 19.10 16.54
C LEU A 251 12.02 20.44 15.83
N ILE A 252 10.96 20.61 15.02
CA ILE A 252 10.65 21.88 14.35
C ILE A 252 10.39 22.97 15.39
N LEU A 253 9.54 22.71 16.39
CA LEU A 253 9.25 23.68 17.44
C LEU A 253 10.51 24.08 18.21
N ALA A 254 11.34 23.11 18.61
CA ALA A 254 12.60 23.39 19.29
C ALA A 254 13.59 24.16 18.40
N HIS A 255 13.59 23.92 17.08
CA HIS A 255 14.42 24.66 16.15
C HIS A 255 13.91 26.08 15.94
N GLU A 256 12.60 26.27 15.82
CA GLU A 256 11.96 27.58 15.68
C GLU A 256 12.24 28.44 16.91
N GLU A 257 12.07 27.89 18.12
CA GLU A 257 12.41 28.56 19.39
C GLU A 257 13.90 28.94 19.47
N LYS A 258 14.81 28.05 19.04
CA LYS A 258 16.24 28.38 18.99
C LYS A 258 16.54 29.49 17.98
N MET A 259 15.90 29.47 16.81
CA MET A 259 16.12 30.49 15.78
C MET A 259 15.56 31.84 16.17
N THR A 260 14.40 31.89 16.84
CA THR A 260 13.85 33.14 17.38
C THR A 260 14.74 33.68 18.48
N HIS A 261 15.21 32.83 19.40
CA HIS A 261 16.13 33.22 20.47
C HIS A 261 17.45 33.79 19.91
N ILE A 262 18.09 33.12 18.94
CA ILE A 262 19.31 33.62 18.28
C ILE A 262 19.04 34.97 17.58
N ARG A 263 17.89 35.09 16.90
CA ARG A 263 17.51 36.33 16.23
C ARG A 263 17.31 37.49 17.22
N GLU A 264 16.71 37.23 18.37
CA GLU A 264 16.53 38.22 19.43
C GLU A 264 17.87 38.63 20.04
N ILE A 265 18.76 37.68 20.36
CA ILE A 265 20.14 37.96 20.80
C ILE A 265 20.85 38.83 19.77
N PHE A 266 20.89 38.42 18.50
CA PHE A 266 21.57 39.16 17.44
C PHE A 266 21.01 40.57 17.26
N ARG A 267 19.69 40.73 17.31
CA ARG A 267 19.03 42.05 17.19
C ARG A 267 19.35 42.94 18.39
N ASN A 268 19.42 42.38 19.60
CA ASN A 268 19.76 43.10 20.82
C ASN A 268 21.27 43.43 20.91
N GLU A 269 22.15 42.57 20.38
CA GLU A 269 23.62 42.72 20.40
C GLU A 269 24.17 43.61 19.28
N SER A 270 23.51 43.68 18.12
CA SER A 270 23.92 44.54 17.00
C SER A 270 24.02 46.01 17.40
N ALA A 271 23.22 46.45 18.38
CA ALA A 271 23.27 47.80 18.94
C ALA A 271 24.53 48.07 19.80
N LEU A 272 25.23 47.04 20.27
CA LEU A 272 26.41 47.14 21.14
C LEU A 272 27.72 46.92 20.39
N HIS A 273 27.67 46.21 19.26
CA HIS A 273 28.81 46.08 18.34
C HIS A 273 29.25 47.44 17.74
N ALA A 274 28.30 48.27 17.29
CA ALA A 274 28.62 49.57 16.71
C ALA A 274 29.35 50.52 17.70
N PRO A 275 28.93 50.64 18.98
CA PRO A 275 29.71 51.34 20.00
C PRO A 275 31.11 50.76 20.23
N ALA A 276 31.26 49.43 20.27
CA ALA A 276 32.57 48.80 20.49
C ALA A 276 33.55 49.10 19.35
N GLU A 277 33.06 49.07 18.10
CA GLU A 277 33.83 49.46 16.94
C GLU A 277 34.19 50.95 16.99
N TYR A 278 33.23 51.82 17.28
CA TYR A 278 33.45 53.27 17.42
C TYR A 278 34.56 53.60 18.44
N TRP A 279 34.50 53.02 19.65
CA TRP A 279 35.50 53.28 20.68
C TRP A 279 36.86 52.69 20.33
N SER A 280 36.92 51.56 19.60
CA SER A 280 38.18 50.99 19.13
C SER A 280 38.88 51.88 18.10
N VAL A 281 38.12 52.47 17.18
CA VAL A 281 38.63 53.44 16.20
C VAL A 281 39.10 54.70 16.92
N LYS A 282 38.30 55.20 17.87
CA LYS A 282 38.64 56.40 18.65
C LYS A 282 39.88 56.23 19.53
N ALA A 283 40.04 55.08 20.18
CA ALA A 283 41.24 54.71 20.94
C ALA A 283 42.49 54.77 20.06
N LEU A 284 42.41 54.20 18.85
CA LEU A 284 43.50 54.23 17.88
C LEU A 284 43.85 55.66 17.45
N MET A 285 42.84 56.52 17.23
CA MET A 285 43.05 57.93 16.90
C MET A 285 43.76 58.68 18.03
N HIS A 286 43.30 58.56 19.28
CA HIS A 286 43.97 59.19 20.41
C HIS A 286 45.39 58.65 20.59
N ARG A 287 45.62 57.34 20.46
CA ARG A 287 46.96 56.74 20.55
C ARG A 287 47.92 57.25 19.49
N ARG A 288 47.45 57.48 18.25
CA ARG A 288 48.26 58.12 17.20
C ARG A 288 48.60 59.57 17.57
N ALA A 289 47.61 60.33 18.05
CA ALA A 289 47.83 61.70 18.52
C ALA A 289 48.82 61.76 19.69
N THR A 290 48.74 60.84 20.66
CA THR A 290 49.69 60.70 21.77
C THR A 290 51.11 60.45 21.27
N LYS A 291 51.31 59.58 20.28
CA LYS A 291 52.65 59.35 19.69
C LYS A 291 53.20 60.62 19.03
N PHE A 292 52.37 61.30 18.24
CA PHE A 292 52.76 62.54 17.57
C PHE A 292 53.09 63.65 18.58
N LEU A 293 52.21 63.87 19.56
CA LEU A 293 52.39 64.90 20.58
C LEU A 293 53.54 64.60 21.53
N GLY A 294 53.76 63.34 21.88
CA GLY A 294 54.90 62.93 22.69
C GLY A 294 56.22 63.25 21.97
N ALA A 295 56.34 62.88 20.70
CA ALA A 295 57.50 63.23 19.88
C ALA A 295 57.68 64.76 19.78
N LEU A 296 56.59 65.50 19.54
CA LEU A 296 56.61 66.96 19.49
C LEU A 296 57.05 67.58 20.82
N SER A 297 56.62 67.05 21.98
CA SER A 297 57.06 67.52 23.30
C SER A 297 58.56 67.32 23.50
N PHE A 298 59.12 66.15 23.16
CA PHE A 298 60.56 65.91 23.27
C PHE A 298 61.37 66.86 22.38
N VAL A 299 60.92 67.07 21.14
CA VAL A 299 61.55 68.02 20.21
C VAL A 299 61.43 69.44 20.73
N ALA A 300 60.27 69.85 21.26
CA ALA A 300 60.05 71.20 21.78
C ALA A 300 60.90 71.47 23.04
N ILE A 301 61.04 70.49 23.94
CA ILE A 301 61.93 70.59 25.11
C ILE A 301 63.37 70.74 24.65
N PHE A 302 63.84 69.88 23.73
CA PHE A 302 65.20 69.92 23.22
C PHE A 302 65.48 71.24 22.49
N ALA A 303 64.58 71.69 21.61
CA ALA A 303 64.69 72.95 20.88
C ALA A 303 64.67 74.16 21.82
N SER A 304 63.83 74.16 22.87
CA SER A 304 63.80 75.23 23.87
C SER A 304 65.10 75.27 24.68
N ALA A 305 65.60 74.11 25.12
CA ALA A 305 66.87 74.02 25.84
C ALA A 305 68.06 74.43 24.97
N TRP A 306 68.07 74.00 23.71
CA TRP A 306 69.05 74.42 22.70
C TRP A 306 69.01 75.93 22.49
N PHE A 307 67.83 76.50 22.22
CA PHE A 307 67.63 77.93 22.00
C PHE A 307 68.09 78.76 23.21
N VAL A 308 67.65 78.42 24.41
CA VAL A 308 68.08 79.13 25.63
C VAL A 308 69.58 78.95 25.84
N GLY A 309 70.10 77.74 25.68
CA GLY A 309 71.53 77.43 25.85
C GLY A 309 72.44 78.20 24.89
N THR A 310 72.08 78.29 23.60
CA THR A 310 72.86 79.06 22.61
C THR A 310 72.82 80.55 22.90
N ASN A 311 71.67 81.10 23.31
CA ASN A 311 71.57 82.53 23.66
C ASN A 311 72.34 82.85 24.94
N VAL A 312 72.30 81.98 25.95
CA VAL A 312 73.12 82.13 27.17
C VAL A 312 74.61 82.05 26.82
N HIS A 313 75.02 81.09 26.00
CA HIS A 313 76.40 80.95 25.56
C HIS A 313 76.88 82.19 24.80
N ASP A 314 76.09 82.69 23.84
CA ASP A 314 76.41 83.90 23.06
C ASP A 314 76.55 85.15 23.95
N ILE A 315 75.66 85.33 24.93
CA ILE A 315 75.75 86.43 25.88
C ILE A 315 77.03 86.30 26.72
N LEU A 316 77.36 85.09 27.20
CA LEU A 316 78.52 84.86 28.06
C LEU A 316 79.86 84.97 27.29
N SER A 317 79.91 84.49 26.04
CA SER A 317 81.13 84.52 25.22
C SER A 317 81.45 85.91 24.68
N ASN A 318 80.44 86.72 24.40
CA ASN A 318 80.59 88.07 23.86
C ASN A 318 80.72 89.14 24.95
N THR A 319 80.64 88.77 26.24
CA THR A 319 80.83 89.70 27.37
C THR A 319 82.26 89.58 27.89
N LYS A 320 82.99 90.71 28.02
CA LYS A 320 84.35 90.72 28.56
C LYS A 320 84.36 90.29 30.02
N SER A 321 85.36 89.50 30.43
CA SER A 321 85.51 89.04 31.81
C SER A 321 85.55 90.22 32.79
N GLY A 322 84.49 90.38 33.60
CA GLY A 322 84.36 91.43 34.61
C GLY A 322 83.34 92.53 34.30
N GLU A 323 82.76 92.58 33.09
CA GLU A 323 81.66 93.49 32.74
C GLU A 323 80.30 92.78 32.85
N LEU A 324 79.26 93.52 33.24
CA LEU A 324 77.89 92.99 33.28
C LEU A 324 77.33 92.95 31.83
N PRO A 325 76.66 91.85 31.42
CA PRO A 325 76.00 91.79 30.13
C PRO A 325 74.91 92.87 29.97
N GLU A 326 74.58 93.23 28.72
CA GLU A 326 73.53 94.21 28.43
C GLU A 326 72.16 93.77 28.99
N THR A 327 71.60 94.58 29.90
CA THR A 327 70.39 94.25 30.67
C THR A 327 69.16 93.93 29.79
N TRP A 328 69.02 94.60 28.64
CA TRP A 328 67.88 94.37 27.74
C TRP A 328 67.93 92.97 27.08
N ARG A 329 69.12 92.44 26.80
CA ARG A 329 69.33 91.09 26.25
C ARG A 329 68.94 90.02 27.26
N LEU A 330 69.32 90.22 28.52
CA LEU A 330 68.93 89.35 29.64
C LEU A 330 67.41 89.39 29.87
N GLY A 331 66.81 90.58 29.83
CA GLY A 331 65.36 90.75 29.94
C GLY A 331 64.59 90.04 28.83
N LEU A 332 65.03 90.20 27.57
CA LEU A 332 64.43 89.51 26.42
C LEU A 332 64.58 87.98 26.53
N LEU A 333 65.75 87.49 26.93
CA LEU A 333 65.99 86.07 27.15
C LEU A 333 65.09 85.49 28.24
N ALA A 334 64.89 86.22 29.35
CA ALA A 334 64.00 85.80 30.42
C ALA A 334 62.54 85.67 29.93
N VAL A 335 62.05 86.67 29.18
CA VAL A 335 60.69 86.65 28.60
C VAL A 335 60.53 85.48 27.61
N LEU A 336 61.49 85.30 26.69
CA LEU A 336 61.46 84.20 25.72
C LEU A 336 61.59 82.83 26.40
N GLY A 337 62.39 82.72 27.45
CA GLY A 337 62.54 81.51 28.25
C GLY A 337 61.24 81.13 28.94
N VAL A 338 60.57 82.09 29.60
CA VAL A 338 59.26 81.87 30.23
C VAL A 338 58.22 81.46 29.19
N PHE A 339 58.19 82.14 28.03
CA PHE A 339 57.26 81.81 26.96
C PHE A 339 57.52 80.40 26.38
N SER A 340 58.79 80.00 26.25
CA SER A 340 59.18 78.67 25.80
C SER A 340 58.72 77.58 26.76
N VAL A 341 58.93 77.77 28.06
CA VAL A 341 58.46 76.84 29.11
C VAL A 341 56.93 76.74 29.08
N TRP A 342 56.23 77.87 28.93
CA TRP A 342 54.78 77.89 28.82
C TRP A 342 54.26 77.15 27.58
N ALA A 343 54.89 77.36 26.41
CA ALA A 343 54.55 76.65 25.17
C ALA A 343 54.78 75.14 25.29
N VAL A 344 55.92 74.72 25.84
CA VAL A 344 56.21 73.30 26.12
C VAL A 344 55.15 72.70 27.06
N ARG A 345 54.79 73.42 28.13
CA ARG A 345 53.75 73.00 29.08
C ARG A 345 52.41 72.75 28.40
N LEU A 346 52.02 73.59 27.43
CA LEU A 346 50.79 73.42 26.67
C LEU A 346 50.81 72.13 25.84
N VAL A 347 51.90 71.84 25.14
CA VAL A 347 52.04 70.62 24.33
C VAL A 347 52.05 69.36 25.21
N VAL A 348 52.77 69.38 26.34
CA VAL A 348 52.81 68.26 27.28
C VAL A 348 51.43 67.99 27.88
N ARG A 349 50.66 69.04 28.21
CA ARG A 349 49.27 68.89 28.68
C ARG A 349 48.39 68.23 27.62
N MET A 350 48.52 68.63 26.35
CA MET A 350 47.78 68.02 25.25
C MET A 350 48.17 66.54 25.05
N PHE A 351 49.46 66.21 25.18
CA PHE A 351 49.95 64.83 25.17
C PHE A 351 49.31 63.98 26.27
N LEU A 352 49.31 64.47 27.52
CA LEU A 352 48.74 63.75 28.67
C LEU A 352 47.23 63.55 28.53
N SER A 353 46.50 64.54 28.02
CA SER A 353 45.06 64.38 27.73
C SER A 353 44.80 63.31 26.69
N HIS A 354 45.48 63.36 25.52
CA HIS A 354 45.31 62.30 24.51
C HIS A 354 45.70 60.91 25.03
N LEU A 355 46.72 60.81 25.89
CA LEU A 355 47.11 59.54 26.54
C LEU A 355 45.98 59.01 27.44
N HIS A 356 45.39 59.85 28.29
CA HIS A 356 44.27 59.46 29.15
C HIS A 356 43.02 59.09 28.34
N LEU A 357 42.68 59.86 27.29
CA LEU A 357 41.55 59.55 26.42
C LEU A 357 41.75 58.24 25.64
N ALA A 358 42.98 57.91 25.26
CA ALA A 358 43.30 56.62 24.65
C ALA A 358 43.07 55.47 25.64
N GLY A 359 43.55 55.60 26.88
CA GLY A 359 43.33 54.60 27.94
C GLY A 359 41.85 54.40 28.27
N ASP A 360 41.10 55.48 28.47
CA ASP A 360 39.65 55.43 28.74
C ASP A 360 38.87 54.75 27.60
N ALA A 361 39.24 55.04 26.34
CA ALA A 361 38.62 54.38 25.19
C ALA A 361 38.96 52.88 25.11
N GLU A 362 40.20 52.47 25.41
CA GLU A 362 40.60 51.06 25.46
C GLU A 362 39.87 50.31 26.59
N GLU A 363 39.74 50.90 27.78
CA GLU A 363 38.99 50.33 28.91
C GLU A 363 37.51 50.09 28.54
N ARG A 364 36.86 51.07 27.90
CA ARG A 364 35.47 50.94 27.42
C ARG A 364 35.30 49.83 26.40
N VAL A 365 36.26 49.64 25.50
CA VAL A 365 36.24 48.53 24.51
C VAL A 365 36.32 47.19 25.21
N VAL A 366 37.21 47.05 26.21
CA VAL A 366 37.32 45.81 26.99
C VAL A 366 36.03 45.53 27.75
N MET A 367 35.45 46.54 28.43
CA MET A 367 34.17 46.38 29.13
C MET A 367 33.04 45.96 28.18
N LEU A 368 32.91 46.60 27.02
CA LEU A 368 31.91 46.27 26.01
C LEU A 368 32.06 44.84 25.46
N LYS A 369 33.29 44.42 25.15
CA LYS A 369 33.56 43.07 24.65
C LYS A 369 33.31 42.00 25.73
N THR A 370 33.71 42.27 26.97
CA THR A 370 33.43 41.39 28.10
C THR A 370 31.92 41.27 28.33
N TYR A 371 31.18 42.37 28.25
CA TYR A 371 29.72 42.35 28.35
C TYR A 371 29.08 41.53 27.23
N LEU A 372 29.49 41.75 25.97
CA LEU A 372 29.04 40.95 24.83
C LEU A 372 29.32 39.45 25.03
N SER A 373 30.50 39.10 25.55
CA SER A 373 30.84 37.70 25.85
C SER A 373 29.99 37.09 26.96
N LEU A 374 29.63 37.86 28.00
CA LEU A 374 28.77 37.38 29.09
C LEU A 374 27.30 37.22 28.65
N LEU A 375 26.85 38.10 27.75
CA LEU A 375 25.52 38.05 27.18
C LEU A 375 25.35 36.87 26.21
N GLN A 376 26.36 36.61 25.37
CA GLN A 376 26.39 35.46 24.47
C GLN A 376 26.35 34.11 25.22
N ASP A 377 26.98 34.02 26.38
CA ASP A 377 26.99 32.84 27.25
C ASP A 377 25.68 32.67 28.06
N GLY A 378 24.71 33.58 27.93
CA GLY A 378 23.46 33.57 28.70
C GLY A 378 23.65 33.79 30.21
N LYS A 379 24.80 34.33 30.64
CA LYS A 379 25.16 34.49 32.06
C LYS A 379 24.69 35.81 32.67
N THR A 380 24.22 36.76 31.87
CA THR A 380 23.75 38.08 32.33
C THR A 380 22.46 38.47 31.60
N ASP A 381 21.31 38.09 32.16
CA ASP A 381 19.97 38.41 31.62
C ASP A 381 19.16 39.36 32.55
N SER A 382 19.75 39.79 33.67
CA SER A 382 19.07 40.71 34.58
C SER A 382 19.14 42.15 34.06
N ALA A 383 18.00 42.84 34.08
CA ALA A 383 17.91 44.27 33.76
C ALA A 383 18.79 45.14 34.68
N GLU A 384 19.03 44.70 35.92
CA GLU A 384 19.96 45.34 36.86
C GLU A 384 21.41 45.30 36.35
N ASP A 385 21.89 44.14 35.88
CA ASP A 385 23.27 43.96 35.40
C ASP A 385 23.52 44.83 34.16
N ARG A 386 22.52 44.88 33.27
CA ARG A 386 22.54 45.76 32.10
C ARG A 386 22.60 47.23 32.51
N HIS A 387 21.83 47.64 33.51
CA HIS A 387 21.85 49.02 34.00
C HIS A 387 23.21 49.42 34.59
N LEU A 388 23.80 48.56 35.42
CA LEU A 388 25.13 48.77 36.03
C LEU A 388 26.24 48.91 34.98
N ILE A 389 26.24 48.03 33.98
CA ILE A 389 27.26 48.03 32.91
C ILE A 389 27.11 49.25 32.01
N LEU A 390 25.87 49.62 31.64
CA LEU A 390 25.63 50.83 30.85
C LEU A 390 26.01 52.09 31.63
N GLN A 391 25.75 52.15 32.94
CA GLN A 391 26.17 53.25 33.79
C GLN A 391 27.70 53.38 33.85
N ALA A 392 28.41 52.26 33.97
CA ALA A 392 29.87 52.24 33.92
C ALA A 392 30.40 52.72 32.55
N LEU A 393 29.76 52.30 31.45
CA LEU A 393 30.17 52.63 30.08
C LEU A 393 29.92 54.09 29.68
N PHE A 394 28.83 54.69 30.17
CA PHE A 394 28.45 56.07 29.88
C PHE A 394 29.01 57.09 30.89
N ARG A 395 29.90 56.68 31.79
CA ARG A 395 30.58 57.61 32.70
C ARG A 395 31.31 58.70 31.89
N PRO A 396 31.18 60.00 32.26
CA PRO A 396 31.93 61.05 31.61
C PRO A 396 33.43 60.81 31.76
N ALA A 397 34.18 60.97 30.67
CA ALA A 397 35.63 60.88 30.71
C ALA A 397 36.18 62.03 31.58
N THR A 398 36.94 61.67 32.62
CA THR A 398 37.64 62.64 33.45
C THR A 398 38.88 63.11 32.70
N ASP A 399 38.75 64.09 31.81
CA ASP A 399 39.93 64.78 31.30
C ASP A 399 40.48 65.66 32.43
N GLY A 400 41.66 65.31 32.92
CA GLY A 400 42.37 66.02 34.00
C GLY A 400 42.72 67.47 33.67
N ILE A 401 42.43 67.94 32.45
CA ILE A 401 42.69 69.30 31.99
C ILE A 401 41.89 70.39 32.74
N VAL A 402 40.68 70.11 33.23
CA VAL A 402 39.76 71.18 33.70
C VAL A 402 39.97 71.57 35.17
N LYS A 403 40.69 70.79 35.98
CA LYS A 403 40.84 71.06 37.42
C LYS A 403 42.09 71.86 37.79
N ASP A 404 43.00 72.05 36.84
CA ASP A 404 44.39 72.47 37.11
C ASP A 404 44.70 73.89 36.57
N GLU A 405 43.67 74.75 36.52
CA GLU A 405 43.77 76.21 36.50
C GLU A 405 44.29 76.69 37.88
N GLY A 406 45.49 76.22 38.24
CA GLY A 406 46.30 76.82 39.28
C GLY A 406 46.76 78.17 38.77
N VAL A 407 45.90 79.19 38.95
CA VAL A 407 46.29 80.60 38.93
C VAL A 407 47.56 80.70 39.79
N PRO A 408 48.68 81.24 39.29
CA PRO A 408 49.86 81.45 40.12
C PRO A 408 49.40 82.25 41.34
N THR A 409 49.65 81.74 42.56
CA THR A 409 49.29 82.37 43.83
C THR A 409 49.49 83.88 43.71
N SER A 410 48.38 84.59 43.53
CA SER A 410 48.40 86.01 43.20
C SER A 410 49.05 86.74 44.36
N VAL A 411 49.95 87.67 44.06
CA VAL A 411 50.58 88.62 45.01
C VAL A 411 49.58 89.25 46.00
N PHE A 412 48.30 89.23 45.68
CA PHE A 412 47.17 89.59 46.54
C PHE A 412 47.07 88.75 47.83
N GLU A 413 47.39 87.45 47.80
CA GLU A 413 47.31 86.55 48.95
C GLU A 413 48.48 86.76 49.94
N LEU A 414 49.61 87.25 49.43
CA LEU A 414 50.80 87.59 50.21
C LEU A 414 50.63 88.94 50.94
N LEU A 415 49.84 89.85 50.37
CA LEU A 415 49.50 91.15 50.99
C LEU A 415 48.45 91.02 52.10
N THR A 416 47.54 90.05 52.04
CA THR A 416 46.49 89.87 53.05
C THR A 416 46.90 89.00 54.23
N ARG A 417 48.00 88.24 54.11
CA ARG A 417 48.48 87.33 55.17
C ARG A 417 49.27 88.01 56.29
N ASN A 418 49.64 89.28 56.14
CA ASN A 418 50.48 90.00 57.11
C ASN A 418 49.78 91.16 57.86
N SER A 419 48.44 91.20 57.85
CA SER A 419 47.69 92.11 58.73
C SER A 419 47.12 91.35 59.92
N LYS A 420 47.96 91.06 60.91
CA LYS A 420 47.54 90.86 62.30
C LYS A 420 48.54 91.49 63.25
#